data_AF-A0A3S4IB39-F1
#
_entry.id   AF-A0A3S4IB39-F1
#
_cell.length_a   1.000
_cell.length_b   1.000
_cell.length_c   1.000
_cell.angle_alpha   90.00
_cell.angle_beta   90.00
_cell.angle_gamma   90.00
#
_symmetry.space_group_name_H-M   'P 1'
#
loop_
_entity.id
_entity.type
_entity.pdbx_description
1 polymer ?
#
loop_
_entity_poly.entity_id
_entity_poly.type
_entity_poly.pdbx_seq_one_letter_code
_entity_poly.pdbx_strand_id
1 'polypeptide(L)'
;MRTIAAFPLSRAAVAAALALAGLQAHAACSLPDVRIHQVQGNGAQSPMQGKTVAVQGVVSSLLYGKDGPVGFFIQEAPQNQDADPATSEGIYVYTGKLALPALKAGDVVGVRGKVLEFGRKGDTRTETQLQPAAAGDVQACGYQGELAPVALRLPLSGDAAQLESLAGMAVKFEQPLYVIDSYNYGRYGELTLSSQPRQWVPTQRYRPGSAEAQALRAANPRDRVLLDDGKTWQNADAWLPAPEACRQPIRCGWGIDWMASPAWCRSATALIACSRCPAAGIGCQCALGGACAQGGPPAVASFNVLNFFNGDGLGGGFPTERGAKTRDDFLRQKAKIVSAIRQLDADVLGLMELENDGFGPQSAVKELVDALNAGQAADKQYRFVDPGLRRSAPTPSPPACSTARRG
;
A
#
# COMPACT_ATOMS: atom_id res chain seq x y z
N MET A 1 -46.50 -60.77 21.02
CA MET A 1 -45.86 -59.50 20.64
C MET A 1 -45.78 -58.62 21.88
N ARG A 2 -44.58 -58.41 22.45
CA ARG A 2 -44.38 -57.56 23.63
C ARG A 2 -44.11 -56.13 23.16
N THR A 3 -45.02 -55.22 23.50
CA THR A 3 -44.90 -53.78 23.28
C THR A 3 -43.90 -53.18 24.29
N ILE A 4 -42.83 -52.57 23.78
CA ILE A 4 -41.86 -51.82 24.57
C ILE A 4 -42.43 -50.41 24.79
N ALA A 5 -42.55 -50.00 26.06
CA ALA A 5 -42.94 -48.64 26.43
C ALA A 5 -41.74 -47.70 26.28
N ALA A 6 -41.88 -46.68 25.42
CA ALA A 6 -40.92 -45.59 25.30
C ALA A 6 -41.19 -44.55 26.40
N PHE A 7 -40.24 -44.38 27.33
CA PHE A 7 -40.28 -43.31 28.32
C PHE A 7 -39.78 -41.99 27.70
N PRO A 8 -40.46 -40.85 27.92
CA PRO A 8 -39.98 -39.56 27.45
C PRO A 8 -38.83 -39.09 28.36
N LEU A 9 -37.64 -38.88 27.78
CA LEU A 9 -36.57 -38.14 28.44
C LEU A 9 -37.05 -36.71 28.70
N SER A 10 -36.99 -36.26 29.95
CA SER A 10 -37.42 -34.92 30.32
C SER A 10 -36.48 -33.87 29.69
N ARG A 11 -37.07 -32.75 29.25
CA ARG A 11 -36.34 -31.59 28.68
C ARG A 11 -35.21 -31.07 29.59
N ALA A 12 -35.25 -31.36 30.89
CA ALA A 12 -34.21 -30.97 31.84
C ALA A 12 -32.91 -31.78 31.66
N ALA A 13 -32.98 -33.06 31.26
CA ALA A 13 -31.79 -33.88 31.03
C ALA A 13 -31.03 -33.46 29.74
N VAL A 14 -31.75 -32.99 28.73
CA VAL A 14 -31.16 -32.45 27.49
C VAL A 14 -30.52 -31.08 27.74
N ALA A 15 -31.13 -30.23 28.58
CA ALA A 15 -30.54 -28.94 28.96
C ALA A 15 -29.26 -29.08 29.80
N ALA A 16 -29.19 -30.08 30.69
CA ALA A 16 -27.97 -30.37 31.46
C ALA A 16 -26.84 -30.93 30.59
N ALA A 17 -27.15 -31.77 29.59
CA ALA A 17 -26.15 -32.28 28.65
C ALA A 17 -25.63 -31.21 27.67
N LEU A 18 -26.46 -30.22 27.29
CA LEU A 18 -26.05 -29.05 26.49
C LEU A 18 -25.30 -27.99 27.32
N ALA A 19 -25.54 -27.90 28.63
CA ALA A 19 -24.78 -27.02 29.52
C ALA A 19 -23.36 -27.55 29.84
N LEU A 20 -23.15 -28.88 29.79
CA LEU A 20 -21.82 -29.48 29.94
C LEU A 20 -20.99 -29.53 28.64
N ALA A 21 -21.58 -29.25 27.48
CA ALA A 21 -20.84 -29.12 26.22
C ALA A 21 -20.22 -27.72 25.99
N GLY A 22 -20.50 -26.75 26.88
CA GLY A 22 -20.04 -25.36 26.77
C GLY A 22 -18.76 -25.02 27.55
N LEU A 23 -18.24 -25.93 28.36
CA LEU A 23 -16.93 -25.76 29.02
C LEU A 23 -15.86 -26.58 28.29
N GLN A 24 -15.53 -26.20 27.05
CA GLN A 24 -14.16 -26.42 26.61
C GLN A 24 -13.29 -25.46 27.43
N ALA A 25 -12.68 -26.02 28.48
CA ALA A 25 -11.64 -25.36 29.25
C ALA A 25 -10.64 -24.77 28.25
N HIS A 26 -10.66 -23.44 28.13
CA HIS A 26 -9.65 -22.70 27.41
C HIS A 26 -8.34 -23.04 28.12
N ALA A 27 -7.44 -23.74 27.45
CA ALA A 27 -6.07 -23.87 27.92
C ALA A 27 -5.49 -22.45 27.89
N ALA A 28 -5.70 -21.69 28.97
CA ALA A 28 -5.05 -20.42 29.18
C ALA A 28 -3.55 -20.74 29.18
N CYS A 29 -2.86 -20.28 28.14
CA CYS A 29 -1.41 -20.28 28.14
C CYS A 29 -0.95 -19.66 29.46
N SER A 30 0.09 -20.21 30.07
CA SER A 30 0.73 -19.57 31.21
C SER A 30 1.08 -18.13 30.81
N LEU A 31 0.62 -17.15 31.58
CA LEU A 31 0.91 -15.75 31.31
C LEU A 31 2.44 -15.57 31.22
N PRO A 32 2.96 -15.09 30.08
CA PRO A 32 4.39 -14.92 29.91
C PRO A 32 4.96 -13.80 30.79
N ASP A 33 6.25 -13.88 31.06
CA ASP A 33 6.98 -12.95 31.96
C ASP A 33 7.29 -11.59 31.32
N VAL A 34 7.12 -11.42 30.00
CA VAL A 34 7.51 -10.21 29.26
C VAL A 34 6.34 -9.64 28.47
N ARG A 35 6.19 -8.31 28.54
CA ARG A 35 5.22 -7.53 27.78
C ARG A 35 5.81 -7.09 26.43
N ILE A 36 4.99 -7.03 25.39
CA ILE A 36 5.36 -6.60 24.03
C ILE A 36 5.96 -5.19 24.05
N HIS A 37 5.42 -4.23 24.80
CA HIS A 37 6.02 -2.89 24.91
C HIS A 37 7.44 -2.92 25.49
N GLN A 38 7.76 -3.89 26.36
CA GLN A 38 9.13 -4.09 26.87
C GLN A 38 10.05 -4.71 25.82
N VAL A 39 9.50 -5.54 24.91
CA VAL A 39 10.25 -6.10 23.79
C VAL A 39 10.55 -5.02 22.76
N GLN A 40 9.56 -4.19 22.38
CA GLN A 40 9.74 -3.08 21.45
C GLN A 40 10.67 -2.01 22.04
N GLY A 41 10.36 -1.54 23.25
CA GLY A 41 10.97 -0.34 23.83
C GLY A 41 10.53 0.95 23.12
N ASN A 42 11.13 2.07 23.50
CA ASN A 42 10.86 3.41 22.95
C ASN A 42 12.01 3.94 22.07
N GLY A 43 12.95 3.06 21.71
CA GLY A 43 14.12 3.39 20.88
C GLY A 43 13.96 2.90 19.44
N ALA A 44 14.95 3.20 18.60
CA ALA A 44 14.98 2.72 17.21
C ALA A 44 15.27 1.22 17.07
N GLN A 45 15.66 0.55 18.15
CA GLN A 45 15.94 -0.88 18.20
C GLN A 45 15.49 -1.44 19.55
N SER A 46 15.13 -2.71 19.55
CA SER A 46 14.71 -3.41 20.76
C SER A 46 15.81 -3.49 21.83
N PRO A 47 15.49 -3.19 23.11
CA PRO A 47 16.40 -3.45 24.24
C PRO A 47 16.61 -4.95 24.52
N MET A 48 15.86 -5.82 23.84
CA MET A 48 15.90 -7.26 23.98
C MET A 48 16.48 -7.97 22.75
N GLN A 49 17.09 -7.24 21.82
CA GLN A 49 17.69 -7.82 20.62
C GLN A 49 18.59 -9.04 20.93
N GLY A 50 18.34 -10.13 20.22
CA GLY A 50 19.08 -11.39 20.36
C GLY A 50 18.64 -12.29 21.51
N LYS A 51 17.81 -11.81 22.45
CA LYS A 51 17.26 -12.61 23.54
C LYS A 51 16.07 -13.44 23.06
N THR A 52 15.84 -14.57 23.69
CA THR A 52 14.60 -15.34 23.53
C THR A 52 13.65 -14.96 24.64
N VAL A 53 12.45 -14.52 24.26
CA VAL A 53 11.40 -14.08 25.18
C VAL A 53 10.13 -14.91 24.94
N ALA A 54 9.24 -14.92 25.93
CA ALA A 54 7.87 -15.38 25.76
C ALA A 54 6.95 -14.17 25.93
N VAL A 55 6.00 -14.00 25.01
CA VAL A 55 4.97 -12.96 25.06
C VAL A 55 3.60 -13.57 24.74
N GLN A 56 2.53 -12.87 25.09
CA GLN A 56 1.17 -13.25 24.73
C GLN A 56 0.47 -12.03 24.15
N GLY A 57 -0.27 -12.24 23.07
CA GLY A 57 -1.06 -11.18 22.46
C GLY A 57 -2.23 -11.74 21.66
N VAL A 58 -3.09 -10.83 21.24
CA VAL A 58 -4.22 -11.09 20.37
C VAL A 58 -3.75 -10.89 18.93
N VAL A 59 -3.99 -11.87 18.07
CA VAL A 59 -3.67 -11.80 16.64
C VAL A 59 -4.44 -10.63 16.04
N SER A 60 -3.68 -9.69 15.50
CA SER A 60 -4.20 -8.48 14.89
C SER A 60 -4.34 -8.70 13.38
N SER A 61 -3.27 -9.13 12.69
CA SER A 61 -3.31 -9.46 11.25
C SER A 61 -2.36 -10.59 10.86
N LEU A 62 -2.51 -11.12 9.65
CA LEU A 62 -1.64 -12.14 9.06
C LEU A 62 -0.96 -11.63 7.79
N LEU A 63 0.29 -12.05 7.58
CA LEU A 63 1.02 -11.87 6.33
C LEU A 63 1.10 -13.20 5.58
N TYR A 64 0.89 -13.14 4.27
CA TYR A 64 0.84 -14.32 3.41
C TYR A 64 2.04 -14.38 2.46
N GLY A 65 2.58 -15.59 2.33
CA GLY A 65 3.35 -16.03 1.17
C GLY A 65 2.46 -16.81 0.20
N LYS A 66 3.05 -17.31 -0.88
CA LYS A 66 2.31 -18.07 -1.92
C LYS A 66 1.68 -19.36 -1.38
N ASP A 67 2.31 -19.96 -0.37
CA ASP A 67 1.94 -21.26 0.17
C ASP A 67 1.18 -21.17 1.51
N GLY A 68 0.78 -19.96 1.93
CA GLY A 68 0.07 -19.72 3.20
C GLY A 68 0.71 -18.62 4.06
N PRO A 69 0.29 -18.47 5.32
CA PRO A 69 0.84 -17.46 6.24
C PRO A 69 2.34 -17.63 6.46
N VAL A 70 3.11 -16.53 6.36
CA VAL A 70 4.56 -16.48 6.66
C VAL A 70 4.88 -15.77 7.97
N GLY A 71 3.85 -15.22 8.60
CA GLY A 71 3.89 -14.55 9.89
C GLY A 71 2.57 -13.89 10.22
N PHE A 72 2.49 -13.31 11.41
CA PHE A 72 1.31 -12.61 11.91
C PHE A 72 1.71 -11.54 12.92
N PHE A 73 0.84 -10.57 13.13
CA PHE A 73 1.00 -9.55 14.17
C PHE A 73 0.18 -9.94 15.39
N ILE A 74 0.72 -9.61 16.55
CA ILE A 74 0.00 -9.69 17.81
C ILE A 74 0.05 -8.34 18.51
N GLN A 75 -1.02 -8.02 19.21
CA GLN A 75 -1.11 -6.85 20.07
C GLN A 75 -1.47 -7.28 21.50
N GLU A 76 -0.95 -6.58 22.51
CA GLU A 76 -1.35 -6.84 23.88
C GLU A 76 -2.85 -6.65 24.09
N ALA A 77 -3.42 -7.52 24.92
CA ALA A 77 -4.78 -7.35 25.39
C ALA A 77 -4.91 -6.03 26.17
N PRO A 78 -6.03 -5.29 26.07
CA PRO A 78 -6.16 -3.94 26.63
C PRO A 78 -5.76 -3.80 28.10
N GLN A 79 -6.00 -4.82 28.92
CA GLN A 79 -5.67 -4.82 30.35
C GLN A 79 -4.16 -4.95 30.66
N ASN A 80 -3.34 -5.27 29.66
CA ASN A 80 -1.89 -5.44 29.82
C ASN A 80 -1.08 -4.30 29.18
N GLN A 81 -1.71 -3.48 28.34
CA GLN A 81 -1.09 -2.35 27.69
C GLN A 81 -0.57 -1.34 28.72
N ASP A 82 0.57 -0.73 28.42
CA ASP A 82 1.06 0.41 29.18
C ASP A 82 0.28 1.69 28.81
N ALA A 83 0.72 2.83 29.34
CA ALA A 83 0.14 4.13 29.04
C ALA A 83 1.13 5.06 28.31
N ASP A 84 2.26 4.53 27.84
CA ASP A 84 3.31 5.30 27.18
C ASP A 84 3.03 5.39 25.67
N PRO A 85 2.67 6.56 25.12
CA PRO A 85 2.42 6.70 23.68
C PRO A 85 3.70 6.56 22.84
N ALA A 86 4.88 6.42 23.44
CA ALA A 86 6.15 6.19 22.75
C ALA A 86 6.50 4.71 22.55
N THR A 87 5.77 3.79 23.16
CA THR A 87 5.97 2.33 23.02
C THR A 87 4.85 1.71 22.20
N SER A 88 5.16 0.63 21.47
CA SER A 88 4.15 -0.15 20.75
C SER A 88 3.71 -1.36 21.56
N GLU A 89 2.40 -1.56 21.61
CA GLU A 89 1.76 -2.76 22.15
C GLU A 89 1.69 -3.89 21.12
N GLY A 90 2.14 -3.63 19.90
CA GLY A 90 2.15 -4.57 18.77
C GLY A 90 3.55 -5.10 18.44
N ILE A 91 3.60 -6.33 17.94
CA ILE A 91 4.83 -6.90 17.38
C ILE A 91 4.54 -7.89 16.26
N TYR A 92 5.44 -7.93 15.27
CA TYR A 92 5.40 -8.91 14.21
C TYR A 92 6.06 -10.22 14.64
N VAL A 93 5.42 -11.35 14.34
CA VAL A 93 5.93 -12.70 14.55
C VAL A 93 6.21 -13.33 13.19
N TYR A 94 7.49 -13.46 12.86
CA TYR A 94 7.94 -14.11 11.62
C TYR A 94 8.08 -15.62 11.83
N THR A 95 7.32 -16.39 11.07
CA THR A 95 7.22 -17.85 11.25
C THR A 95 7.77 -18.61 10.04
N GLY A 96 8.01 -17.93 8.91
CA GLY A 96 8.56 -18.52 7.71
C GLY A 96 7.65 -19.63 7.16
N LYS A 97 8.08 -20.89 7.30
CA LYS A 97 7.33 -22.08 6.84
C LYS A 97 6.90 -23.00 7.99
N LEU A 98 6.94 -22.52 9.24
CA LEU A 98 6.49 -23.31 10.37
C LEU A 98 5.01 -23.69 10.19
N ALA A 99 4.69 -24.97 10.42
CA ALA A 99 3.33 -25.47 10.36
C ALA A 99 2.57 -25.06 11.62
N LEU A 100 1.84 -23.95 11.52
CA LEU A 100 1.08 -23.39 12.63
C LEU A 100 -0.37 -23.87 12.65
N PRO A 101 -1.06 -23.80 13.81
CA PRO A 101 -2.52 -23.88 13.82
C PRO A 101 -3.12 -22.80 12.93
N ALA A 102 -4.36 -23.02 12.47
CA ALA A 102 -5.08 -22.02 11.69
C ALA A 102 -5.41 -20.81 12.58
N LEU A 103 -4.64 -19.73 12.44
CA LEU A 103 -4.81 -18.48 13.16
C LEU A 103 -5.72 -17.51 12.39
N LYS A 104 -6.50 -16.71 13.13
CA LYS A 104 -7.29 -15.60 12.60
C LYS A 104 -7.23 -14.40 13.55
N ALA A 105 -7.60 -13.22 13.04
CA ALA A 105 -7.73 -12.03 13.87
C ALA A 105 -8.67 -12.29 15.07
N GLY A 106 -8.23 -11.84 16.25
CA GLY A 106 -8.91 -12.03 17.53
C GLY A 106 -8.55 -13.31 18.29
N ASP A 107 -7.80 -14.24 17.69
CA ASP A 107 -7.22 -15.36 18.43
C ASP A 107 -6.18 -14.87 19.44
N VAL A 108 -6.13 -15.48 20.62
CA VAL A 108 -5.07 -15.21 21.61
C VAL A 108 -3.97 -16.23 21.39
N VAL A 109 -2.72 -15.78 21.30
CA VAL A 109 -1.57 -16.66 21.12
C VAL A 109 -0.44 -16.32 22.09
N GLY A 110 0.21 -17.37 22.59
CA GLY A 110 1.45 -17.31 23.32
C GLY A 110 2.59 -17.63 22.35
N VAL A 111 3.62 -16.79 22.35
CA VAL A 111 4.75 -16.88 21.42
C VAL A 111 6.05 -16.86 22.20
N ARG A 112 6.82 -17.93 22.09
CA ARG A 112 8.23 -17.97 22.51
C ARG A 112 9.09 -17.73 21.27
N GLY A 113 9.93 -16.71 21.27
CA GLY A 113 10.70 -16.37 20.08
C GLY A 113 11.94 -15.55 20.38
N LYS A 114 12.91 -15.63 19.48
CA LYS A 114 14.08 -14.77 19.49
C LYS A 114 13.71 -13.39 18.97
N VAL A 115 14.09 -12.35 19.69
CA VAL A 115 13.91 -10.96 19.28
C VAL A 115 14.98 -10.61 18.24
N LEU A 116 14.55 -10.12 17.09
CA LEU A 116 15.40 -9.75 15.97
C LEU A 116 15.04 -8.36 15.45
N GLU A 117 16.04 -7.71 14.86
CA GLU A 117 15.87 -6.50 14.08
C GLU A 117 15.93 -6.86 12.60
N PHE A 118 14.86 -6.56 11.86
CA PHE A 118 14.77 -6.87 10.43
C PHE A 118 14.68 -5.59 9.61
N GLY A 119 15.61 -5.38 8.68
CA GLY A 119 15.54 -4.30 7.69
C GLY A 119 15.64 -4.87 6.28
N ARG A 120 14.95 -4.28 5.30
CA ARG A 120 15.22 -4.64 3.90
C ARG A 120 16.61 -4.11 3.51
N LYS A 121 17.25 -4.78 2.55
CA LYS A 121 18.56 -4.36 2.06
C LYS A 121 18.48 -2.92 1.50
N GLY A 122 19.16 -1.98 2.16
CA GLY A 122 19.15 -0.56 1.81
C GLY A 122 18.27 0.31 2.71
N ASP A 123 17.48 -0.28 3.61
CA ASP A 123 16.75 0.47 4.62
C ASP A 123 17.71 1.01 5.68
N THR A 124 17.43 2.22 6.16
CA THR A 124 18.18 2.86 7.26
C THR A 124 17.56 2.57 8.63
N ARG A 125 16.41 1.89 8.66
CA ARG A 125 15.67 1.49 9.86
C ARG A 125 15.43 -0.02 9.86
N THR A 126 15.27 -0.58 11.06
CA THR A 126 14.91 -1.97 11.27
C THR A 126 13.57 -2.06 12.00
N GLU A 127 12.82 -3.12 11.73
CA GLU A 127 11.58 -3.48 12.41
C GLU A 127 11.91 -4.57 13.44
N THR A 128 11.54 -4.35 14.71
CA THR A 128 11.62 -5.40 15.74
C THR A 128 10.60 -6.49 15.45
N GLN A 129 11.04 -7.76 15.45
CA GLN A 129 10.18 -8.92 15.25
C GLN A 129 10.56 -10.08 16.17
N LEU A 130 9.62 -10.98 16.42
CA LEU A 130 9.85 -12.26 17.08
C LEU A 130 9.98 -13.38 16.05
N GLN A 131 10.97 -14.25 16.26
CA GLN A 131 11.16 -15.46 15.47
C GLN A 131 11.08 -16.70 16.37
N PRO A 132 9.96 -17.45 16.34
CA PRO A 132 9.87 -18.77 16.97
C PRO A 132 10.84 -19.76 16.32
N ALA A 133 11.36 -20.72 17.11
CA ALA A 133 12.30 -21.73 16.60
C ALA A 133 11.58 -22.97 16.06
N ALA A 134 10.42 -23.30 16.62
CA ALA A 134 9.58 -24.42 16.21
C ALA A 134 8.08 -24.06 16.29
N ALA A 135 7.23 -24.88 15.65
CA ALA A 135 5.78 -24.69 15.70
C ALA A 135 5.21 -24.73 17.14
N GLY A 136 5.79 -25.56 18.02
CA GLY A 136 5.38 -25.66 19.42
C GLY A 136 5.68 -24.42 20.26
N ASP A 137 6.49 -23.48 19.74
CA ASP A 137 6.73 -22.19 20.38
C ASP A 137 5.60 -21.18 20.11
N VAL A 138 4.61 -21.54 19.28
CA VAL A 138 3.40 -20.75 19.04
C VAL A 138 2.20 -21.55 19.53
N GLN A 139 1.53 -21.06 20.55
CA GLN A 139 0.42 -21.75 21.22
C GLN A 139 -0.87 -20.94 21.06
N ALA A 140 -1.94 -21.59 20.60
CA ALA A 140 -3.27 -21.00 20.58
C ALA A 140 -3.88 -21.07 21.98
N CYS A 141 -4.19 -19.92 22.56
CA CYS A 141 -4.62 -19.74 23.95
C CYS A 141 -6.12 -19.43 24.08
N GLY A 142 -6.85 -19.40 22.97
CA GLY A 142 -8.28 -19.10 22.93
C GLY A 142 -8.60 -17.96 21.96
N TYR A 143 -9.71 -17.29 22.20
CA TYR A 143 -10.22 -16.19 21.38
C TYR A 143 -10.72 -15.05 22.28
N GLN A 144 -10.30 -13.83 21.99
CA GLN A 144 -10.69 -12.63 22.75
C GLN A 144 -11.71 -11.77 21.98
N GLY A 145 -11.80 -11.91 20.65
CA GLY A 145 -12.55 -10.98 19.81
C GLY A 145 -11.64 -9.96 19.11
N GLU A 146 -12.24 -9.10 18.29
CA GLU A 146 -11.48 -8.05 17.59
C GLU A 146 -10.91 -7.02 18.56
N LEU A 147 -9.70 -6.54 18.26
CA LEU A 147 -9.04 -5.48 19.01
C LEU A 147 -9.69 -4.13 18.73
N ALA A 148 -9.81 -3.28 19.76
CA ALA A 148 -10.19 -1.89 19.59
C ALA A 148 -9.06 -1.15 18.84
N PRO A 149 -9.33 -0.56 17.66
CA PRO A 149 -8.29 0.13 16.90
C PRO A 149 -7.96 1.50 17.49
N VAL A 150 -6.70 1.91 17.38
CA VAL A 150 -6.27 3.29 17.65
C VAL A 150 -6.78 4.20 16.53
N ALA A 151 -7.53 5.23 16.92
CA ALA A 151 -8.03 6.23 16.00
C ALA A 151 -6.91 7.15 15.50
N LEU A 152 -6.82 7.32 14.19
CA LEU A 152 -5.84 8.15 13.51
C LEU A 152 -6.49 9.18 12.60
N ARG A 153 -5.78 10.30 12.43
CA ARG A 153 -6.09 11.36 11.48
C ARG A 153 -4.83 11.76 10.73
N LEU A 154 -4.99 12.09 9.45
CA LEU A 154 -3.94 12.73 8.66
C LEU A 154 -4.25 14.24 8.47
N PRO A 155 -3.23 15.12 8.41
CA PRO A 155 -1.83 14.84 8.71
C PRO A 155 -1.64 14.41 10.17
N LEU A 156 -0.65 13.54 10.42
CA LEU A 156 -0.25 13.13 11.77
C LEU A 156 0.10 14.35 12.62
N SER A 157 -0.32 14.33 13.88
CA SER A 157 -0.05 15.42 14.83
C SER A 157 1.41 15.46 15.26
N GLY A 158 2.05 14.28 15.34
CA GLY A 158 3.48 14.13 15.55
C GLY A 158 4.28 14.22 14.25
N ASP A 159 5.53 13.75 14.30
CA ASP A 159 6.31 13.51 13.09
C ASP A 159 5.80 12.26 12.35
N ALA A 160 6.35 11.98 11.17
CA ALA A 160 6.00 10.77 10.43
C ALA A 160 6.46 9.48 11.13
N ALA A 161 7.34 9.57 12.14
CA ALA A 161 7.77 8.43 12.94
C ALA A 161 6.75 8.07 14.05
N GLN A 162 5.69 8.86 14.24
CA GLN A 162 4.59 8.52 15.15
C GLN A 162 4.01 7.11 14.87
N LEU A 163 3.98 6.65 13.62
CA LEU A 163 3.47 5.32 13.28
C LEU A 163 4.38 4.18 13.78
N GLU A 164 5.65 4.45 14.12
CA GLU A 164 6.56 3.47 14.75
C GLU A 164 6.00 3.02 16.11
N SER A 165 5.49 3.96 16.91
CA SER A 165 4.85 3.67 18.21
C SER A 165 3.57 2.82 18.08
N LEU A 166 3.06 2.66 16.85
CA LEU A 166 1.87 1.87 16.57
C LEU A 166 2.19 0.57 15.83
N ALA A 167 3.46 0.25 15.60
CA ALA A 167 3.86 -0.90 14.80
C ALA A 167 3.26 -2.21 15.33
N GLY A 168 2.49 -2.91 14.50
CA GLY A 168 1.77 -4.15 14.84
C GLY A 168 0.39 -3.97 15.48
N MET A 169 0.00 -2.74 15.81
CA MET A 169 -1.29 -2.43 16.43
C MET A 169 -2.42 -2.29 15.39
N ALA A 170 -3.64 -2.54 15.86
CA ALA A 170 -4.88 -2.20 15.17
C ALA A 170 -5.04 -0.67 15.09
N VAL A 171 -5.27 -0.13 13.90
CA VAL A 171 -5.50 1.30 13.68
C VAL A 171 -6.70 1.55 12.77
N LYS A 172 -7.28 2.74 12.87
CA LYS A 172 -8.40 3.16 12.01
C LYS A 172 -8.33 4.64 11.74
N PHE A 173 -8.56 5.06 10.50
CA PHE A 173 -8.69 6.48 10.17
C PHE A 173 -10.11 6.98 10.38
N GLU A 174 -10.25 8.14 11.02
CA GLU A 174 -11.54 8.82 11.28
C GLU A 174 -11.92 9.82 10.19
N GLN A 175 -11.39 9.61 8.99
CA GLN A 175 -11.57 10.48 7.83
C GLN A 175 -11.36 9.69 6.55
N PRO A 176 -12.01 10.09 5.45
CA PRO A 176 -11.69 9.53 4.14
C PRO A 176 -10.23 9.82 3.79
N LEU A 177 -9.61 8.86 3.11
CA LEU A 177 -8.27 9.00 2.54
C LEU A 177 -8.34 8.87 1.03
N TYR A 178 -7.36 9.43 0.32
CA TYR A 178 -7.32 9.41 -1.12
C TYR A 178 -6.05 8.79 -1.65
N VAL A 179 -6.16 8.02 -2.73
CA VAL A 179 -4.99 7.49 -3.46
C VAL A 179 -4.22 8.65 -4.06
N ILE A 180 -2.93 8.78 -3.72
CA ILE A 180 -2.03 9.78 -4.32
C ILE A 180 -0.89 9.14 -5.12
N ASP A 181 -0.62 7.85 -4.93
CA ASP A 181 0.33 7.06 -5.73
C ASP A 181 -0.17 5.61 -5.88
N SER A 182 -0.08 5.08 -7.09
CA SER A 182 -0.45 3.71 -7.43
C SER A 182 0.63 2.97 -8.22
N TYR A 183 1.86 3.50 -8.27
CA TYR A 183 2.96 2.93 -9.06
C TYR A 183 3.28 1.49 -8.67
N ASN A 184 3.31 1.20 -7.37
CA ASN A 184 3.61 -0.13 -6.84
C ASN A 184 2.39 -1.05 -6.78
N TYR A 185 1.18 -0.58 -7.09
CA TYR A 185 -0.05 -1.35 -6.86
C TYR A 185 -0.06 -2.69 -7.59
N GLY A 186 0.17 -2.67 -8.91
CA GLY A 186 0.12 -3.89 -9.72
C GLY A 186 1.23 -4.89 -9.39
N ARG A 187 2.37 -4.41 -8.87
CA ARG A 187 3.55 -5.25 -8.61
C ARG A 187 3.63 -5.72 -7.16
N TYR A 188 3.26 -4.90 -6.19
CA TYR A 188 3.45 -5.15 -4.77
C TYR A 188 2.14 -5.01 -3.96
N GLY A 189 1.00 -4.71 -4.60
CA GLY A 189 -0.25 -4.48 -3.88
C GLY A 189 -0.30 -3.14 -3.13
N GLU A 190 0.72 -2.30 -3.27
CA GLU A 190 0.92 -1.08 -2.48
C GLU A 190 0.25 0.17 -3.09
N LEU A 191 -0.44 0.96 -2.26
CA LEU A 191 -0.97 2.29 -2.59
C LEU A 191 -0.48 3.32 -1.58
N THR A 192 -0.13 4.54 -2.02
CA THR A 192 0.07 5.64 -1.07
C THR A 192 -1.21 6.45 -0.95
N LEU A 193 -1.65 6.69 0.29
CA LEU A 193 -2.83 7.47 0.62
C LEU A 193 -2.48 8.78 1.33
N SER A 194 -3.37 9.77 1.25
CA SER A 194 -3.28 11.04 1.98
C SER A 194 -4.65 11.56 2.42
N SER A 195 -4.72 12.55 3.32
CA SER A 195 -5.98 13.23 3.65
C SER A 195 -6.54 14.08 2.49
N GLN A 196 -5.74 14.32 1.46
CA GLN A 196 -6.08 15.17 0.32
C GLN A 196 -6.16 14.37 -0.99
N PRO A 197 -7.07 14.69 -1.93
CA PRO A 197 -7.17 14.01 -3.22
C PRO A 197 -5.93 14.17 -4.09
N ARG A 198 -5.11 15.19 -3.81
CA ARG A 198 -3.84 15.43 -4.48
C ARG A 198 -2.88 16.06 -3.49
N GLN A 199 -1.72 15.43 -3.35
CA GLN A 199 -0.62 16.05 -2.63
C GLN A 199 0.29 16.80 -3.60
N TRP A 200 0.60 18.06 -3.28
CA TRP A 200 1.42 18.91 -4.14
C TRP A 200 2.91 18.67 -3.93
N VAL A 201 3.65 18.60 -5.03
CA VAL A 201 5.11 18.76 -4.97
C VAL A 201 5.38 20.22 -4.59
N PRO A 202 6.24 20.52 -3.59
CA PRO A 202 6.37 21.88 -3.05
C PRO A 202 6.61 22.98 -4.10
N THR A 203 7.42 22.68 -5.11
CA THR A 203 7.78 23.60 -6.20
C THR A 203 6.67 23.82 -7.23
N GLN A 204 5.57 23.07 -7.16
CA GLN A 204 4.36 23.37 -7.94
C GLN A 204 3.56 24.55 -7.36
N ARG A 205 3.79 24.90 -6.09
CA ARG A 205 3.07 26.00 -5.40
C ARG A 205 3.97 27.14 -4.97
N TYR A 206 5.22 26.84 -4.62
CA TYR A 206 6.14 27.81 -4.05
C TYR A 206 7.47 27.84 -4.81
N ARG A 207 8.20 28.96 -4.72
CA ARG A 207 9.51 29.07 -5.37
C ARG A 207 10.49 28.03 -4.80
N PRO A 208 11.34 27.40 -5.63
CA PRO A 208 12.39 26.52 -5.14
C PRO A 208 13.25 27.21 -4.07
N GLY A 209 13.51 26.52 -2.96
CA GLY A 209 14.32 27.02 -1.83
C GLY A 209 13.60 27.96 -0.85
N SER A 210 12.38 28.42 -1.15
CA SER A 210 11.59 29.27 -0.24
C SER A 210 11.22 28.56 1.07
N ALA A 211 10.96 29.33 2.12
CA ALA A 211 10.52 28.80 3.42
C ALA A 211 9.21 28.02 3.30
N GLU A 212 8.29 28.47 2.45
CA GLU A 212 7.01 27.82 2.18
C GLU A 212 7.19 26.47 1.47
N ALA A 213 8.13 26.39 0.51
CA ALA A 213 8.48 25.13 -0.14
C ALA A 213 9.08 24.12 0.86
N GLN A 214 9.95 24.59 1.77
CA GLN A 214 10.54 23.76 2.82
C GLN A 214 9.47 23.29 3.83
N ALA A 215 8.57 24.19 4.23
CA ALA A 215 7.46 23.86 5.13
C ALA A 215 6.52 22.80 4.54
N LEU A 216 6.14 22.95 3.26
CA LEU A 216 5.31 21.95 2.57
C LEU A 216 6.06 20.62 2.40
N ARG A 217 7.37 20.65 2.12
CA ARG A 217 8.21 19.44 2.07
C ARG A 217 8.22 18.69 3.40
N ALA A 218 8.26 19.40 4.53
CA ALA A 218 8.23 18.81 5.87
C ALA A 218 6.81 18.35 6.28
N ALA A 219 5.76 18.99 5.77
CA ALA A 219 4.38 18.61 6.05
C ALA A 219 3.94 17.34 5.31
N ASN A 220 4.34 17.20 4.03
CA ASN A 220 3.89 16.11 3.16
C ASN A 220 4.06 14.69 3.74
N PRO A 221 5.19 14.32 4.38
CA PRO A 221 5.35 12.99 4.98
C PRO A 221 4.36 12.68 6.11
N ARG A 222 3.89 13.69 6.86
CA ARG A 222 2.89 13.51 7.91
C ARG A 222 1.50 13.27 7.35
N ASP A 223 1.28 13.60 6.09
CA ASP A 223 0.03 13.38 5.36
C ASP A 223 0.18 12.23 4.36
N ARG A 224 0.95 11.20 4.70
CA ARG A 224 1.16 10.03 3.84
C ARG A 224 1.08 8.75 4.65
N VAL A 225 0.53 7.73 4.03
CA VAL A 225 0.52 6.37 4.54
C VAL A 225 0.55 5.39 3.38
N LEU A 226 1.41 4.37 3.45
CA LEU A 226 1.41 3.27 2.49
C LEU A 226 0.38 2.23 2.94
N LEU A 227 -0.48 1.79 2.03
CA LEU A 227 -1.44 0.71 2.20
C LEU A 227 -0.92 -0.51 1.44
N ASP A 228 -0.65 -1.59 2.15
CA ASP A 228 -0.09 -2.85 1.68
C ASP A 228 -1.14 -3.98 1.75
N ASP A 229 -1.01 -4.99 0.90
CA ASP A 229 -1.99 -6.07 0.76
C ASP A 229 -1.76 -7.29 1.65
N GLY A 230 -0.69 -7.26 2.45
CA GLY A 230 -0.26 -8.34 3.32
C GLY A 230 0.34 -9.52 2.55
N LYS A 231 0.64 -9.39 1.26
CA LYS A 231 1.25 -10.46 0.44
C LYS A 231 2.72 -10.15 0.17
N THR A 232 3.55 -11.16 0.36
CA THR A 232 5.02 -11.00 0.31
C THR A 232 5.63 -11.29 -1.08
N TRP A 233 4.81 -11.45 -2.12
CA TRP A 233 5.27 -11.76 -3.48
C TRP A 233 4.76 -10.77 -4.53
N GLN A 234 5.51 -10.67 -5.63
CA GLN A 234 5.19 -9.73 -6.69
C GLN A 234 4.07 -10.23 -7.60
N ASN A 235 3.28 -9.28 -8.12
CA ASN A 235 2.18 -9.50 -9.05
C ASN A 235 1.14 -10.49 -8.50
N ALA A 236 0.82 -10.35 -7.22
CA ALA A 236 -0.30 -11.06 -6.63
C ALA A 236 -1.63 -10.59 -7.26
N ASP A 237 -2.66 -11.42 -7.16
CA ASP A 237 -4.00 -11.03 -7.59
C ASP A 237 -4.43 -9.75 -6.87
N ALA A 238 -4.95 -8.79 -7.66
CA ALA A 238 -5.40 -7.49 -7.16
C ALA A 238 -6.42 -7.69 -6.02
N TRP A 239 -6.11 -7.13 -4.87
CA TRP A 239 -6.82 -7.38 -3.61
C TRP A 239 -7.79 -6.24 -3.25
N LEU A 240 -7.57 -5.04 -3.80
CA LEU A 240 -8.59 -3.99 -3.88
C LEU A 240 -9.24 -4.11 -5.27
N PRO A 241 -10.31 -4.89 -5.42
CA PRO A 241 -11.11 -4.80 -6.63
C PRO A 241 -11.56 -3.34 -6.74
N ALA A 242 -11.28 -2.69 -7.87
CA ALA A 242 -12.11 -1.56 -8.22
C ALA A 242 -13.57 -2.06 -8.12
N PRO A 243 -14.49 -1.32 -7.47
CA PRO A 243 -15.87 -1.76 -7.32
C PRO A 243 -16.37 -2.32 -8.66
N GLU A 244 -17.11 -3.44 -8.65
CA GLU A 244 -17.65 -4.06 -9.88
C GLU A 244 -18.39 -3.04 -10.76
N ALA A 245 -18.99 -2.03 -10.14
CA ALA A 245 -19.62 -0.89 -10.78
C ALA A 245 -18.66 -0.02 -11.64
N CYS A 246 -17.35 -0.06 -11.39
CA CYS A 246 -16.38 0.85 -11.98
C CYS A 246 -15.58 0.27 -13.15
N ARG A 247 -15.38 -1.06 -13.28
CA ARG A 247 -14.55 -1.71 -14.35
C ARG A 247 -13.27 -0.94 -14.75
N GLN A 248 -12.70 -0.15 -13.85
CA GLN A 248 -11.62 0.79 -14.15
C GLN A 248 -10.44 0.54 -13.22
N PRO A 249 -9.20 0.72 -13.69
CA PRO A 249 -8.03 0.63 -12.83
C PRO A 249 -8.08 1.73 -11.76
N ILE A 250 -7.51 1.45 -10.58
CA ILE A 250 -7.33 2.43 -9.50
C ILE A 250 -6.59 3.66 -10.02
N ARG A 251 -7.03 4.86 -9.61
CA ARG A 251 -6.44 6.15 -10.03
C ARG A 251 -6.14 7.03 -8.83
N CYS A 252 -5.16 7.91 -8.98
CA CYS A 252 -4.95 9.00 -8.02
C CYS A 252 -6.20 9.90 -7.94
N GLY A 253 -6.50 10.40 -6.76
CA GLY A 253 -7.71 11.15 -6.45
C GLY A 253 -8.91 10.30 -6.05
N TRP A 254 -8.84 8.98 -6.16
CA TRP A 254 -9.90 8.10 -5.66
C TRP A 254 -9.97 8.13 -4.14
N GLY A 255 -11.16 8.46 -3.63
CA GLY A 255 -11.46 8.40 -2.20
C GLY A 255 -11.73 6.97 -1.76
N ILE A 256 -11.15 6.60 -0.63
CA ILE A 256 -11.40 5.35 0.07
C ILE A 256 -12.08 5.72 1.38
N ASP A 257 -13.33 5.30 1.54
CA ASP A 257 -14.01 5.38 2.82
C ASP A 257 -13.50 4.25 3.73
N TRP A 258 -12.69 4.68 4.69
CA TRP A 258 -12.04 3.84 5.68
C TRP A 258 -12.90 3.56 6.91
N MET A 259 -14.07 4.19 7.02
CA MET A 259 -14.86 4.18 8.25
C MET A 259 -15.42 2.80 8.64
N ALA A 260 -15.45 1.85 7.70
CA ALA A 260 -16.05 0.54 7.91
C ALA A 260 -15.06 -0.57 8.33
N SER A 261 -13.73 -0.36 8.34
CA SER A 261 -12.80 -1.42 8.76
C SER A 261 -11.49 -0.92 9.36
N PRO A 262 -11.00 -1.55 10.45
CA PRO A 262 -9.65 -1.31 10.94
C PRO A 262 -8.62 -1.73 9.87
N ALA A 263 -7.44 -1.13 9.88
CA ALA A 263 -6.24 -1.71 9.28
C ALA A 263 -5.16 -1.88 10.34
N TRP A 264 -4.00 -2.37 9.95
CA TRP A 264 -2.99 -2.82 10.87
C TRP A 264 -1.69 -2.09 10.55
N CYS A 265 -1.07 -1.46 11.52
CA CYS A 265 0.24 -0.87 11.32
C CYS A 265 1.25 -1.99 11.07
N ARG A 266 1.84 -2.03 9.87
CA ARG A 266 2.94 -2.94 9.54
C ARG A 266 4.25 -2.40 10.10
N SER A 267 4.47 -1.09 9.96
CA SER A 267 5.66 -0.37 10.42
C SER A 267 5.50 1.15 10.33
N ALA A 268 6.58 1.88 10.66
CA ALA A 268 6.81 3.32 10.52
C ALA A 268 6.07 4.09 9.42
N THR A 269 5.88 3.45 8.26
CA THR A 269 5.36 4.13 7.05
C THR A 269 4.31 3.31 6.33
N ALA A 270 4.01 2.11 6.81
CA ALA A 270 3.17 1.15 6.10
C ALA A 270 2.10 0.56 7.01
N LEU A 271 0.88 0.56 6.50
CA LEU A 271 -0.24 -0.19 7.04
C LEU A 271 -0.48 -1.40 6.15
N ILE A 272 -0.72 -2.56 6.74
CA ILE A 272 -1.37 -3.67 6.07
C ILE A 272 -2.86 -3.45 6.14
N ALA A 273 -3.48 -3.40 4.99
CA ALA A 273 -4.92 -3.37 4.88
C ALA A 273 -5.52 -4.59 5.56
N CYS A 274 -6.70 -4.40 6.17
CA CYS A 274 -7.43 -5.55 6.65
C CYS A 274 -7.79 -6.47 5.47
N SER A 275 -7.53 -7.77 5.66
CA SER A 275 -7.87 -8.83 4.70
C SER A 275 -9.38 -8.92 4.39
N ARG A 276 -10.21 -8.16 5.11
CA ARG A 276 -11.65 -8.04 4.92
C ARG A 276 -12.11 -6.60 4.67
N CYS A 277 -11.24 -5.68 4.25
CA CYS A 277 -11.64 -4.33 3.84
C CYS A 277 -12.83 -4.44 2.87
N PRO A 278 -14.03 -3.96 3.24
CA PRO A 278 -15.19 -4.02 2.39
C PRO A 278 -14.87 -3.18 1.15
N ALA A 279 -14.95 -3.80 -0.02
CA ALA A 279 -15.02 -3.08 -1.30
C ALA A 279 -16.15 -2.03 -1.30
N ALA A 280 -17.09 -2.11 -0.35
CA ALA A 280 -18.24 -1.23 -0.16
C ALA A 280 -17.91 0.23 0.24
N GLY A 281 -16.66 0.57 0.57
CA GLY A 281 -16.26 1.95 0.90
C GLY A 281 -15.47 2.68 -0.19
N ILE A 282 -15.09 2.01 -1.28
CA ILE A 282 -14.31 2.66 -2.35
C ILE A 282 -15.30 3.42 -3.25
N GLY A 283 -15.59 4.66 -2.89
CA GLY A 283 -16.30 5.56 -3.77
C GLY A 283 -15.45 5.87 -5.00
N CYS A 284 -15.83 5.37 -6.17
CA CYS A 284 -15.33 5.88 -7.45
C CYS A 284 -15.89 7.28 -7.73
N GLN A 285 -15.79 8.20 -6.78
CA GLN A 285 -15.91 9.61 -7.08
C GLN A 285 -14.57 10.02 -7.66
N CYS A 286 -14.39 9.76 -8.96
CA CYS A 286 -13.60 10.69 -9.73
C CYS A 286 -14.25 12.04 -9.46
N ALA A 287 -13.54 12.95 -8.78
CA ALA A 287 -13.74 14.35 -9.09
C ALA A 287 -13.32 14.47 -10.56
N LEU A 288 -14.23 14.11 -11.48
CA LEU A 288 -14.23 14.68 -12.81
C LEU A 288 -14.25 16.17 -12.50
N GLY A 289 -13.08 16.80 -12.60
CA GLY A 289 -12.99 18.24 -12.50
C GLY A 289 -14.09 18.76 -13.41
N GLY A 290 -15.00 19.57 -12.87
CA GLY A 290 -15.97 20.25 -13.70
C GLY A 290 -15.21 20.83 -14.88
N ALA A 291 -15.80 20.69 -16.08
CA ALA A 291 -15.20 21.19 -17.32
C ALA A 291 -14.51 22.52 -17.03
N CYS A 292 -13.23 22.63 -17.39
CA CYS A 292 -12.51 23.90 -17.32
C CYS A 292 -13.44 24.97 -17.89
N ALA A 293 -13.74 26.02 -17.12
CA ALA A 293 -14.72 27.01 -17.52
C ALA A 293 -14.41 27.48 -18.95
N GLN A 294 -15.34 27.24 -19.87
CA GLN A 294 -15.17 27.71 -21.23
C GLN A 294 -15.17 29.24 -21.22
N GLY A 295 -14.13 29.84 -21.80
CA GLY A 295 -13.92 31.30 -21.78
C GLY A 295 -12.76 31.80 -20.90
N GLY A 296 -11.92 30.90 -20.38
CA GLY A 296 -10.65 31.26 -19.70
C GLY A 296 -9.45 31.41 -20.64
N PRO A 297 -8.27 31.83 -20.13
CA PRO A 297 -7.00 31.78 -20.87
C PRO A 297 -6.68 30.33 -21.31
N PRO A 298 -5.83 30.14 -22.34
CA PRO A 298 -5.51 28.82 -22.86
C PRO A 298 -4.97 27.89 -21.76
N ALA A 299 -5.50 26.68 -21.70
CA ALA A 299 -5.07 25.64 -20.80
C ALA A 299 -3.73 25.06 -21.27
N VAL A 300 -2.70 25.22 -20.42
CA VAL A 300 -1.37 24.66 -20.67
C VAL A 300 -1.13 23.53 -19.68
N ALA A 301 -0.72 22.36 -20.18
CA ALA A 301 -0.39 21.22 -19.34
C ALA A 301 0.94 20.57 -19.73
N SER A 302 1.57 19.90 -18.78
CA SER A 302 2.73 19.04 -18.99
C SER A 302 2.36 17.59 -18.69
N PHE A 303 2.71 16.65 -19.57
CA PHE A 303 2.34 15.25 -19.42
C PHE A 303 3.51 14.31 -19.74
N ASN A 304 3.89 13.49 -18.76
CA ASN A 304 4.90 12.44 -18.97
C ASN A 304 4.21 11.21 -19.55
N VAL A 305 4.63 10.78 -20.73
CA VAL A 305 4.03 9.66 -21.49
C VAL A 305 4.72 8.31 -21.24
N LEU A 306 5.68 8.27 -20.31
CA LEU A 306 6.35 7.07 -19.76
C LEU A 306 7.02 6.20 -20.83
N ASN A 307 8.03 6.75 -21.50
CA ASN A 307 8.78 6.11 -22.59
C ASN A 307 7.82 5.65 -23.71
N PHE A 308 7.07 6.60 -24.28
CA PHE A 308 6.21 6.34 -25.44
C PHE A 308 7.08 6.15 -26.68
N PHE A 309 7.51 4.93 -26.89
CA PHE A 309 8.47 4.52 -27.92
C PHE A 309 7.75 3.57 -28.88
N ASN A 310 7.65 3.94 -30.16
CA ASN A 310 6.78 3.27 -31.14
C ASN A 310 7.52 2.21 -31.98
N GLY A 311 8.77 1.91 -31.66
CA GLY A 311 9.57 0.90 -32.34
C GLY A 311 10.16 1.44 -33.64
N ASP A 312 9.86 0.79 -34.77
CA ASP A 312 10.28 1.26 -36.10
C ASP A 312 9.25 2.17 -36.79
N GLY A 313 8.14 2.50 -36.10
CA GLY A 313 7.02 3.25 -36.66
C GLY A 313 6.20 2.49 -37.73
N LEU A 314 6.54 1.22 -38.00
CA LEU A 314 5.86 0.33 -38.95
C LEU A 314 5.19 -0.87 -38.24
N GLY A 315 5.24 -0.90 -36.91
CA GLY A 315 4.66 -1.94 -36.07
C GLY A 315 5.63 -3.05 -35.67
N GLY A 316 6.92 -2.91 -36.01
CA GLY A 316 8.04 -3.71 -35.52
C GLY A 316 8.90 -2.93 -34.52
N GLY A 317 10.16 -3.34 -34.33
CA GLY A 317 11.12 -2.64 -33.45
C GLY A 317 10.93 -2.86 -31.94
N PHE A 318 10.26 -3.94 -31.54
CA PHE A 318 10.09 -4.34 -30.13
C PHE A 318 11.00 -5.52 -29.75
N PRO A 319 11.50 -5.60 -28.50
CA PRO A 319 11.33 -4.63 -27.42
C PRO A 319 12.09 -3.33 -27.72
N THR A 320 11.51 -2.21 -27.32
CA THR A 320 12.21 -0.92 -27.36
C THR A 320 13.22 -0.86 -26.20
N GLU A 321 14.18 0.07 -26.27
CA GLU A 321 15.25 0.19 -25.26
C GLU A 321 14.70 0.55 -23.86
N ARG A 322 13.70 1.46 -23.79
CA ARG A 322 13.15 1.99 -22.52
C ARG A 322 11.64 1.86 -22.38
N GLY A 323 10.92 1.57 -23.46
CA GLY A 323 9.46 1.61 -23.52
C GLY A 323 8.83 0.21 -23.52
N ALA A 324 7.80 0.05 -24.36
CA ALA A 324 7.07 -1.19 -24.50
C ALA A 324 7.97 -2.36 -24.96
N LYS A 325 7.70 -3.55 -24.42
CA LYS A 325 8.41 -4.80 -24.78
C LYS A 325 7.81 -5.50 -25.98
N THR A 326 6.53 -5.25 -26.24
CA THR A 326 5.77 -5.84 -27.34
C THR A 326 4.91 -4.77 -28.01
N ARG A 327 4.51 -5.02 -29.25
CA ARG A 327 3.55 -4.16 -29.95
C ARG A 327 2.23 -4.03 -29.18
N ASP A 328 1.76 -5.10 -28.57
CA ASP A 328 0.52 -5.09 -27.80
C ASP A 328 0.63 -4.22 -26.53
N ASP A 329 1.78 -4.23 -25.85
CA ASP A 329 2.06 -3.32 -24.75
C ASP A 329 2.01 -1.85 -25.21
N PHE A 330 2.63 -1.57 -26.36
CA PHE A 330 2.62 -0.23 -26.96
C PHE A 330 1.20 0.23 -27.31
N LEU A 331 0.39 -0.62 -27.94
CA LEU A 331 -0.99 -0.30 -28.29
C LEU A 331 -1.84 -0.02 -27.04
N ARG A 332 -1.65 -0.79 -25.96
CA ARG A 332 -2.30 -0.53 -24.66
C ARG A 332 -1.86 0.81 -24.07
N GLN A 333 -0.56 1.10 -24.08
CA GLN A 333 -0.01 2.38 -23.61
C GLN A 333 -0.57 3.56 -24.42
N LYS A 334 -0.56 3.46 -25.75
CA LYS A 334 -1.10 4.47 -26.68
C LYS A 334 -2.57 4.77 -26.40
N ALA A 335 -3.41 3.74 -26.31
CA ALA A 335 -4.82 3.92 -26.02
C ALA A 335 -5.04 4.66 -24.69
N LYS A 336 -4.27 4.30 -23.64
CA LYS A 336 -4.32 4.95 -22.32
C LYS A 336 -3.92 6.43 -22.37
N ILE A 337 -2.82 6.75 -23.05
CA ILE A 337 -2.31 8.13 -23.17
C ILE A 337 -3.26 9.00 -23.99
N VAL A 338 -3.72 8.51 -25.14
CA VAL A 338 -4.68 9.23 -26.01
C VAL A 338 -5.96 9.53 -25.24
N SER A 339 -6.49 8.55 -24.51
CA SER A 339 -7.67 8.75 -23.66
C SER A 339 -7.44 9.82 -22.57
N ALA A 340 -6.26 9.81 -21.93
CA ALA A 340 -5.93 10.78 -20.88
C ALA A 340 -5.76 12.21 -21.44
N ILE A 341 -5.04 12.38 -22.55
CA ILE A 341 -4.82 13.68 -23.17
C ILE A 341 -6.14 14.28 -23.66
N ARG A 342 -7.01 13.49 -24.30
CA ARG A 342 -8.32 13.96 -24.75
C ARG A 342 -9.21 14.43 -23.60
N GLN A 343 -9.15 13.76 -22.44
CA GLN A 343 -9.90 14.17 -21.24
C GLN A 343 -9.27 15.38 -20.54
N LEU A 344 -7.97 15.56 -20.65
CA LEU A 344 -7.26 16.72 -20.10
C LEU A 344 -7.67 18.02 -20.83
N ASP A 345 -8.02 17.92 -22.12
CA ASP A 345 -8.54 19.01 -22.97
C ASP A 345 -7.71 20.30 -22.86
N ALA A 346 -6.37 20.15 -22.84
CA ALA A 346 -5.46 21.28 -22.80
C ALA A 346 -5.22 21.83 -24.21
N ASP A 347 -5.16 23.16 -24.35
CA ASP A 347 -4.84 23.83 -25.62
C ASP A 347 -3.37 23.63 -26.03
N VAL A 348 -2.47 23.56 -25.04
CA VAL A 348 -1.03 23.37 -25.25
C VAL A 348 -0.49 22.28 -24.32
N LEU A 349 0.27 21.34 -24.89
CA LEU A 349 0.86 20.21 -24.17
C LEU A 349 2.38 20.19 -24.28
N GLY A 350 3.06 20.21 -23.14
CA GLY A 350 4.47 19.83 -23.03
C GLY A 350 4.60 18.35 -22.70
N LEU A 351 5.13 17.55 -23.63
CA LEU A 351 5.30 16.11 -23.42
C LEU A 351 6.71 15.77 -22.91
N MET A 352 6.78 14.82 -21.98
CA MET A 352 8.04 14.25 -21.46
C MET A 352 8.07 12.76 -21.70
N GLU A 353 9.27 12.19 -21.90
CA GLU A 353 9.48 10.76 -22.19
C GLU A 353 8.78 10.27 -23.48
N LEU A 354 8.57 11.17 -24.44
CA LEU A 354 8.27 10.82 -25.82
C LEU A 354 9.58 10.44 -26.52
N GLU A 355 9.57 9.38 -27.33
CA GLU A 355 10.77 9.01 -28.08
C GLU A 355 11.26 10.15 -28.96
N ASN A 356 12.56 10.42 -28.92
CA ASN A 356 13.20 11.41 -29.77
C ASN A 356 13.80 10.71 -31.00
N ASP A 357 12.93 10.32 -31.94
CA ASP A 357 13.24 9.59 -33.18
C ASP A 357 13.03 10.43 -34.45
N GLY A 358 12.74 11.72 -34.29
CA GLY A 358 12.55 12.70 -35.37
C GLY A 358 11.10 13.16 -35.49
N PHE A 359 10.76 13.74 -36.64
CA PHE A 359 9.44 14.34 -36.92
C PHE A 359 8.78 13.78 -38.20
N GLY A 360 9.39 12.75 -38.79
CA GLY A 360 8.90 12.12 -40.02
C GLY A 360 7.66 11.26 -39.79
N PRO A 361 7.11 10.65 -40.87
CA PRO A 361 5.89 9.84 -40.82
C PRO A 361 5.92 8.67 -39.83
N GLN A 362 7.10 8.16 -39.50
CA GLN A 362 7.31 7.02 -38.60
C GLN A 362 7.60 7.44 -37.15
N SER A 363 7.71 8.74 -36.87
CA SER A 363 8.11 9.22 -35.54
C SER A 363 7.06 8.97 -34.46
N ALA A 364 7.50 8.79 -33.22
CA ALA A 364 6.61 8.62 -32.08
C ALA A 364 5.67 9.83 -31.87
N VAL A 365 6.14 11.05 -32.16
CA VAL A 365 5.31 12.27 -32.08
C VAL A 365 4.22 12.27 -33.15
N LYS A 366 4.52 11.83 -34.37
CA LYS A 366 3.55 11.73 -35.46
C LYS A 366 2.49 10.66 -35.14
N GLU A 367 2.92 9.49 -34.69
CA GLU A 367 2.05 8.39 -34.26
C GLU A 367 1.07 8.84 -33.16
N LEU A 368 1.56 9.59 -32.16
CA LEU A 368 0.72 10.09 -31.09
C LEU A 368 -0.30 11.14 -31.58
N VAL A 369 0.14 12.11 -32.39
CA VAL A 369 -0.75 13.17 -32.90
C VAL A 369 -1.81 12.61 -33.85
N ASP A 370 -1.46 11.65 -34.71
CA ASP A 370 -2.42 10.95 -35.55
C ASP A 370 -3.48 10.23 -34.72
N ALA A 371 -3.05 9.52 -33.67
CA ALA A 371 -3.97 8.84 -32.77
C ALA A 371 -4.85 9.81 -31.97
N LEU A 372 -4.32 10.98 -31.56
CA LEU A 372 -5.09 12.04 -30.92
C LEU A 372 -6.15 12.62 -31.85
N ASN A 373 -5.82 12.83 -33.12
CA ASN A 373 -6.70 13.47 -34.11
C ASN A 373 -7.72 12.50 -34.73
N ALA A 374 -7.47 11.19 -34.68
CA ALA A 374 -8.35 10.17 -35.24
C ALA A 374 -9.79 10.28 -34.71
N GLY A 375 -10.72 10.65 -35.59
CA GLY A 375 -12.14 10.82 -35.26
C GLY A 375 -12.47 12.07 -34.44
N GLN A 376 -11.57 13.06 -34.33
CA GLN A 376 -11.84 14.35 -33.70
C GLN A 376 -12.26 15.41 -34.72
N ALA A 377 -13.14 16.32 -34.29
CA ALA A 377 -13.48 17.53 -35.05
C ALA A 377 -12.23 18.43 -35.21
N ALA A 378 -12.20 19.24 -36.28
CA ALA A 378 -11.00 20.01 -36.66
C ALA A 378 -10.51 20.98 -35.57
N ASP A 379 -11.42 21.52 -34.77
CA ASP A 379 -11.17 22.42 -33.63
C ASP A 379 -10.60 21.70 -32.39
N LYS A 380 -10.66 20.37 -32.36
CA LYS A 380 -10.08 19.52 -31.31
C LYS A 380 -8.80 18.80 -31.74
N GLN A 381 -8.29 19.07 -32.94
CA GLN A 381 -7.09 18.44 -33.47
C GLN A 381 -5.82 19.14 -32.98
N TYR A 382 -4.85 18.33 -32.53
CA TYR A 382 -3.52 18.78 -32.16
C TYR A 382 -2.59 18.86 -33.37
N ARG A 383 -1.60 19.74 -33.27
CA ARG A 383 -0.41 19.77 -34.12
C ARG A 383 0.81 19.72 -33.21
N PHE A 384 1.93 19.24 -33.74
CA PHE A 384 3.21 19.27 -33.02
C PHE A 384 4.15 20.30 -33.65
N VAL A 385 5.13 20.75 -32.87
CA VAL A 385 6.16 21.69 -33.29
C VAL A 385 7.41 20.91 -33.67
N ASP A 386 7.86 21.04 -34.92
CA ASP A 386 9.21 20.66 -35.33
C ASP A 386 10.12 21.90 -35.18
N PRO A 387 11.08 21.89 -34.25
CA PRO A 387 11.96 23.03 -34.03
C PRO A 387 13.01 23.19 -35.15
N GLY A 388 13.05 22.30 -36.16
CA GLY A 388 14.02 22.34 -37.26
C GLY A 388 15.44 21.99 -36.81
N LEU A 389 15.60 21.40 -35.64
CA LEU A 389 16.89 21.05 -35.05
C LEU A 389 17.26 19.62 -35.44
N ARG A 390 18.53 19.42 -35.83
CA ARG A 390 19.07 18.07 -36.01
C ARG A 390 19.03 17.34 -34.66
N ARG A 391 18.66 16.04 -34.69
CA ARG A 391 18.69 15.17 -33.51
C ARG A 391 20.05 15.33 -32.82
N SER A 392 20.04 15.70 -31.54
CA SER A 392 21.25 15.69 -30.73
C SER A 392 21.83 14.27 -30.80
N ALA A 393 23.04 14.12 -31.33
CA ALA A 393 23.72 12.83 -31.25
C ALA A 393 23.77 12.43 -29.76
N PRO A 394 23.61 11.14 -29.41
CA PRO A 394 23.82 10.70 -28.04
C PRO A 394 25.22 11.16 -27.62
N THR A 395 25.29 12.09 -26.68
CA THR A 395 26.56 12.47 -26.07
C THR A 395 27.13 11.20 -25.45
N PRO A 396 28.32 10.73 -25.85
CA PRO A 396 28.97 9.64 -25.13
C PRO A 396 29.07 10.06 -23.67
N SER A 397 28.60 9.20 -22.77
CA SER A 397 28.76 9.39 -21.33
C SER A 397 30.21 9.81 -21.06
N PRO A 398 30.48 10.95 -20.40
CA PRO A 398 31.83 11.27 -20.03
C PRO A 398 32.34 10.13 -19.12
N PRO A 399 33.55 9.61 -19.33
CA PRO A 399 34.12 8.67 -18.38
C PRO A 399 34.12 9.32 -17.01
N ALA A 400 33.70 8.56 -16.00
CA ALA A 400 33.75 8.97 -14.60
C ALA A 400 35.18 9.39 -14.27
N CYS A 401 35.40 10.70 -14.16
CA CYS A 401 36.63 11.24 -13.62
C CYS A 401 36.32 11.84 -12.25
N SER A 402 36.82 11.14 -11.25
CA SER A 402 36.97 11.56 -9.86
C SER A 402 37.53 12.98 -9.72
N THR A 403 37.04 13.68 -8.71
CA THR A 403 37.51 14.93 -8.10
C THR A 403 39.01 15.27 -8.25
N ALA A 404 39.31 16.56 -8.49
CA ALA A 404 40.17 17.39 -7.63
C ALA A 404 40.16 18.88 -8.04
N ARG A 405 40.03 19.78 -7.06
CA ARG A 405 40.33 21.23 -7.15
C ARG A 405 41.83 21.49 -7.22
N ARG A 406 42.26 22.56 -7.90
CA ARG A 406 43.14 23.63 -7.37
C ARG A 406 43.28 24.78 -8.39
N GLY A 407 43.27 26.02 -7.90
CA GLY A 407 43.43 27.27 -8.64
C GLY A 407 42.34 28.25 -8.27
#